data_AF-A0A7Y3XGK5-F1
#
_entry.id   AF-A0A7Y3XGK5-F1
#
_cell.length_a   1.000
_cell.length_b   1.000
_cell.length_c   1.000
_cell.angle_alpha   90.00
_cell.angle_beta   90.00
_cell.angle_gamma   90.00
#
_symmetry.space_group_name_H-M   'P 1'
#
loop_
_entity.id
_entity.type
_entity.pdbx_description
1 polymer ?
#
loop_
_entity_poly.entity_id
_entity_poly.type
_entity_poly.pdbx_seq_one_letter_code
_entity_poly.pdbx_strand_id
1 'polypeptide(L)' 'MMRAPPCTPDQLYWERSITTVANNTRADGRDFLRAAAAAQVRTHTECFDLKDANDALIALKHKSIRGAAVLMAPRD' A
#
# COMPACT_ATOMS: atom_id res chain seq x y z
N MET A 1 -18.89 -2.09 -8.42
CA MET A 1 -18.19 -3.27 -8.97
C MET A 1 -19.21 -4.17 -9.63
N MET A 2 -18.96 -4.64 -10.85
CA MET A 2 -19.82 -5.63 -11.50
C MET A 2 -19.70 -6.94 -10.73
N ARG A 3 -20.82 -7.44 -10.22
CA ARG A 3 -20.87 -8.73 -9.54
C ARG A 3 -20.73 -9.82 -10.60
N ALA A 4 -19.94 -10.84 -10.33
CA ALA A 4 -19.85 -11.99 -11.23
C ALA A 4 -21.25 -12.60 -11.43
N PRO A 5 -21.60 -13.02 -12.65
CA PRO A 5 -22.85 -13.73 -12.92
C PRO A 5 -22.90 -15.03 -12.11
N PRO A 6 -24.11 -15.53 -11.78
CA PRO A 6 -24.27 -16.77 -11.01
C PRO A 6 -23.98 -17.99 -11.91
N CYS A 7 -22.70 -18.31 -12.10
CA CYS A 7 -22.23 -19.52 -12.78
C CYS A 7 -21.17 -20.22 -11.95
N THR A 8 -21.02 -21.54 -12.15
CA THR A 8 -19.97 -22.33 -11.52
C THR A 8 -18.63 -22.15 -12.25
N PRO A 9 -17.48 -22.33 -11.58
CA PRO A 9 -16.16 -22.16 -12.21
C PRO A 9 -15.97 -22.93 -13.52
N ASP A 10 -16.55 -24.13 -13.63
CA ASP A 10 -16.45 -24.98 -14.83
C ASP A 10 -17.26 -24.44 -16.03
N GLN A 11 -18.15 -23.48 -15.79
CA GLN A 11 -18.97 -22.81 -16.81
C GLN A 11 -18.36 -21.49 -17.28
N LEU A 12 -17.29 -21.01 -16.63
CA LEU A 12 -16.59 -19.77 -16.98
C LEU A 12 -15.50 -20.08 -18.01
N TYR A 13 -15.54 -19.38 -19.15
CA TYR A 13 -14.58 -19.57 -20.23
C TYR A 13 -13.24 -18.85 -19.95
N TRP A 14 -12.48 -19.27 -18.93
CA TRP A 14 -11.16 -18.71 -18.55
C TRP A 14 -11.07 -17.17 -18.58
N GLU A 15 -12.19 -16.47 -18.45
CA GLU A 15 -12.27 -15.02 -18.64
C GLU A 15 -11.47 -14.34 -17.54
N ARG A 16 -10.60 -13.41 -17.93
CA ARG A 16 -9.77 -12.64 -16.99
C ARG A 16 -10.26 -11.21 -16.96
N SER A 17 -10.46 -10.66 -15.76
CA SER A 17 -10.78 -9.25 -15.58
C SER A 17 -9.53 -8.48 -15.14
N ILE A 18 -9.29 -7.35 -15.79
CA ILE A 18 -8.32 -6.35 -15.34
C ILE A 18 -9.13 -5.24 -14.66
N THR A 19 -8.79 -4.93 -13.41
CA THR A 19 -9.44 -3.86 -12.66
C THR A 19 -8.41 -2.95 -12.04
N THR A 20 -8.78 -1.69 -11.82
CA THR A 20 -7.97 -0.72 -11.11
C THR A 20 -8.67 -0.33 -9.83
N VAL A 21 -7.86 -0.01 -8.82
CA VAL A 21 -8.35 0.59 -7.59
C VAL A 21 -7.53 1.83 -7.36
N ALA A 22 -8.21 2.96 -7.24
CA ALA A 22 -7.66 4.23 -6.81
C ALA A 22 -8.53 4.72 -5.65
N ASN A 23 -7.88 5.26 -4.62
CA ASN A 23 -8.49 5.73 -3.37
C ASN A 23 -9.08 4.61 -2.50
N ASN A 24 -8.62 4.54 -1.25
CA ASN A 24 -9.18 3.66 -0.22
C ASN A 24 -10.04 4.50 0.74
N THR A 25 -11.11 3.91 1.25
CA THR A 25 -11.87 4.53 2.34
C THR A 25 -11.11 4.40 3.66
N ARG A 26 -11.51 5.20 4.66
CA ARG A 26 -10.98 5.07 6.03
C ARG A 26 -11.28 3.68 6.63
N ALA A 27 -12.39 3.06 6.25
CA ALA A 27 -12.74 1.72 6.70
C ALA A 27 -11.77 0.68 6.13
N ASP A 28 -11.53 0.72 4.82
CA ASP A 28 -10.59 -0.17 4.14
C ASP A 28 -9.19 -0.10 4.77
N GLY A 29 -8.71 1.10 5.11
CA GLY A 29 -7.43 1.29 5.77
C GLY A 29 -7.36 0.63 7.15
N ARG A 30 -8.41 0.75 7.97
CA ARG A 30 -8.45 0.10 9.30
C ARG A 30 -8.48 -1.42 9.19
N ASP A 31 -9.27 -1.94 8.27
CA ASP A 31 -9.40 -3.39 8.08
C ASP A 31 -8.11 -3.98 7.52
N PHE A 32 -7.48 -3.28 6.57
CA PHE A 32 -6.15 -3.64 6.05
C PHE A 32 -5.09 -3.67 7.16
N LEU A 33 -4.99 -2.62 7.99
CA LEU A 33 -4.00 -2.58 9.07
C LEU A 33 -4.21 -3.69 10.10
N ARG A 34 -5.47 -4.03 10.42
CA ARG A 34 -5.79 -5.15 11.32
C ARG A 34 -5.34 -6.48 10.72
N ALA A 35 -5.60 -6.71 9.44
CA ALA A 35 -5.15 -7.91 8.73
C ALA A 35 -3.62 -7.99 8.62
N ALA A 36 -2.97 -6.88 8.28
CA ALA A 36 -1.51 -6.80 8.17
C ALA A 36 -0.82 -7.09 9.50
N ALA A 37 -1.36 -6.61 10.62
CA ALA A 37 -0.86 -6.93 11.95
C ALA A 37 -1.01 -8.42 12.29
N ALA A 38 -2.17 -9.02 11.99
CA ALA A 38 -2.41 -10.46 12.20
C ALA A 38 -1.48 -11.34 11.35
N ALA A 39 -1.21 -10.93 10.12
CA ALA A 39 -0.26 -11.59 9.22
C ALA A 39 1.22 -11.25 9.51
N GLN A 40 1.50 -10.45 10.56
CA GLN A 40 2.84 -10.03 10.97
C GLN A 40 3.65 -9.33 9.86
N VAL A 41 3.00 -8.56 9.00
CA VAL A 41 3.67 -7.79 7.95
C VAL A 41 4.68 -6.83 8.59
N ARG A 42 5.92 -6.83 8.07
CA ARG A 42 6.99 -5.92 8.46
C ARG A 42 7.39 -5.07 7.26
N THR A 43 7.25 -3.76 7.38
CA THR A 43 7.70 -2.81 6.35
C THR A 43 9.18 -2.51 6.50
N HIS A 44 9.89 -2.39 5.39
CA HIS A 44 11.21 -1.77 5.38
C HIS A 44 11.04 -0.26 5.25
N THR A 45 11.65 0.48 6.17
CA THR A 45 11.54 1.93 6.23
C THR A 45 12.91 2.56 6.47
N GLU A 46 13.17 3.67 5.81
CA GLU A 46 14.30 4.54 6.09
C GLU A 46 13.77 5.84 6.69
N CYS A 47 14.23 6.17 7.90
CA CYS A 47 13.75 7.34 8.62
C CYS A 47 14.63 8.56 8.33
N PHE A 48 14.00 9.71 8.14
CA PHE A 48 14.66 11.00 7.97
C PHE A 48 14.08 11.97 9.00
N ASP A 49 14.92 12.84 9.57
CA ASP A 49 14.41 13.95 10.37
C ASP A 49 13.60 14.90 9.48
N LEU A 50 12.61 15.59 10.04
CA LEU A 50 11.79 16.53 9.27
C LEU A 50 12.63 17.63 8.58
N LYS A 51 13.72 18.08 9.22
CA LYS A 51 14.66 19.06 8.65
C LYS A 51 15.38 18.55 7.39
N ASP A 52 15.52 17.24 7.25
CA ASP A 52 16.22 16.56 6.15
C ASP A 52 15.24 16.08 5.06
N ALA A 53 14.03 16.64 5.02
CA ALA A 53 12.99 16.24 4.06
C ALA A 53 13.43 16.37 2.60
N ASN A 54 14.27 17.36 2.28
CA ASN A 54 14.81 17.52 0.92
C ASN A 54 15.72 16.35 0.53
N ASP A 55 16.53 15.84 1.45
CA ASP A 55 17.39 14.69 1.21
C ASP A 55 16.55 13.41 1.01
N ALA A 56 15.48 13.25 1.79
CA ALA A 56 14.52 12.16 1.59
C ALA A 56 13.87 12.20 0.18
N LEU A 57 13.51 13.40 -0.31
CA LEU A 57 12.96 13.59 -1.65
C LEU A 57 13.98 13.29 -2.76
N ILE A 58 15.25 13.68 -2.56
CA ILE A 58 16.34 13.36 -3.49
C ILE A 58 16.54 11.84 -3.53
N ALA A 59 16.60 11.17 -2.37
CA ALA A 59 16.72 9.72 -2.29
C ALA A 59 15.55 9.00 -2.99
N LEU A 60 14.32 9.50 -2.81
CA LEU A 60 13.14 8.99 -3.52
C LEU A 60 13.25 9.16 -5.04
N LYS A 61 13.66 10.36 -5.50
CA LYS A 61 13.85 10.65 -6.92
C LYS A 61 14.89 9.73 -7.57
N HIS A 62 15.95 9.40 -6.84
CA HIS A 62 17.01 8.51 -7.30
C HIS A 62 16.73 7.02 -7.04
N LYS A 63 15.54 6.66 -6.52
CA LYS A 63 15.15 5.27 -6.19
C LYS A 63 16.16 4.58 -5.26
N SER A 64 16.78 5.32 -4.37
CA SER A 64 17.81 4.79 -3.46
C SER A 64 17.26 4.30 -2.12
N ILE A 65 15.94 4.42 -1.89
CA ILE A 65 15.27 3.95 -0.67
C ILE A 65 14.84 2.50 -0.84
N ARG A 66 15.20 1.65 0.13
CA ARG A 66 14.70 0.27 0.20
C ARG A 66 13.42 0.22 1.04
N GLY A 67 12.28 0.31 0.37
CA GLY A 67 10.96 0.32 1.01
C GLY A 67 10.35 1.72 0.97
N ALA A 68 10.06 2.31 2.12
CA ALA A 68 9.48 3.65 2.22
C ALA A 68 10.36 4.62 3.03
N ALA A 69 10.48 5.86 2.59
CA ALA A 69 11.01 6.94 3.43
C ALA A 69 9.94 7.41 4.40
N VAL A 70 10.30 7.61 5.66
CA VAL A 70 9.42 8.11 6.71
C VAL A 70 10.03 9.36 7.31
N LEU A 71 9.32 10.49 7.22
CA LEU A 71 9.70 11.69 7.94
C LEU A 71 9.26 11.56 9.40
N MET A 72 10.22 11.69 10.30
CA MET A 72 9.97 11.67 11.73
C MET A 72 9.43 13.03 12.17
N ALA A 73 8.25 13.03 12.79
CA ALA A 73 7.70 14.24 13.39
C ALA A 73 8.64 14.75 14.50
N PRO A 74 8.80 16.08 14.65
CA PRO A 74 9.48 16.65 15.80
C PRO A 74 8.87 16.10 17.08
N ARG A 75 9.72 15.77 18.05
CA ARG A 75 9.27 15.51 19.41
C ARG A 75 9.47 16.79 20.19
N ASP A 76 8.38 17.37 20.68
CA ASP A 76 8.40 18.40 21.71
C ASP A 76 8.71 17.77 23.08
#